data_AF-A0A920YH08-F1
#
_entry.id   AF-A0A920YH08-F1
#
_cell.length_a   1.000
_cell.length_b   1.000
_cell.length_c   1.000
_cell.angle_alpha   90.00
_cell.angle_beta   90.00
_cell.angle_gamma   90.00
#
_symmetry.space_group_name_H-M   'P 1'
#
loop_
_entity.id
_entity.type
_entity.pdbx_description
1 polymer ?
#
loop_
_entity_poly.entity_id
_entity_poly.type
_entity_poly.pdbx_seq_one_letter_code
_entity_poly.pdbx_strand_id
1 'polypeptide(L)'
;MRAITVTLDERLDRFVKQQAKGQNISPSQAIREMVRVGFETRLEQLYTRYARGEYSLGRLAKELGLTTWEVVHLLEERGWATHNLPTAPTRSAP
;
A
#
# COMPACT_ATOMS: atom_id res chain seq x y z
N MET A 1 -11.97 10.22 13.68
CA MET A 1 -10.89 10.56 12.72
C MET A 1 -9.69 11.06 13.51
N ARG A 2 -8.48 10.59 13.20
CA ARG A 2 -7.24 11.05 13.84
C ARG A 2 -6.55 12.07 12.92
N ALA A 3 -6.22 13.24 13.45
CA ALA A 3 -5.43 14.22 12.71
C ALA A 3 -3.95 13.85 12.77
N ILE A 4 -3.27 13.94 11.64
CA ILE A 4 -1.81 13.82 11.54
C ILE A 4 -1.27 15.10 10.90
N THR A 5 -0.20 15.64 11.46
CA THR A 5 0.53 16.77 10.88
C THR A 5 1.73 16.22 10.14
N VAL A 6 1.83 16.52 8.85
CA VAL A 6 2.96 16.16 8.00
C VAL A 6 3.55 17.42 7.39
N THR A 7 4.87 17.53 7.43
CA THR A 7 5.59 18.60 6.76
C THR A 7 5.99 18.10 5.38
N LEU A 8 5.57 18.82 4.35
CA LEU A 8 5.94 18.53 2.96
C LEU A 8 7.12 19.40 2.56
N ASP A 9 8.05 18.85 1.77
CA ASP A 9 9.03 19.67 1.08
C ASP A 9 8.36 20.54 0.01
N GLU A 10 9.10 21.53 -0.50
CA GLU A 10 8.59 22.51 -1.46
C GLU A 10 8.08 21.89 -2.77
N ARG A 11 8.66 20.78 -3.22
CA ARG A 11 8.24 20.10 -4.45
C ARG A 11 6.89 19.43 -4.24
N LEU A 12 6.71 18.72 -3.13
CA LEU A 12 5.45 18.07 -2.79
C LEU A 12 4.34 19.08 -2.49
N ASP A 13 4.65 20.17 -1.78
CA ASP A 13 3.67 21.24 -1.51
C ASP A 13 3.15 21.87 -2.81
N ARG A 14 4.04 22.20 -3.76
CA ARG A 14 3.64 22.72 -5.08
C ARG A 14 2.77 21.73 -5.83
N PHE A 15 3.13 20.46 -5.83
CA PHE A 15 2.35 19.41 -6.49
C PHE A 15 0.94 19.29 -5.89
N VAL A 16 0.83 19.22 -4.56
CA VAL A 16 -0.46 19.17 -3.86
C VAL A 16 -1.33 20.37 -4.21
N LYS A 17 -0.77 21.59 -4.19
CA LYS A 17 -1.49 22.82 -4.54
C LYS A 17 -2.03 22.77 -5.97
N GLN A 18 -1.23 22.30 -6.92
CA GLN A 18 -1.64 22.17 -8.31
C GLN A 18 -2.76 21.14 -8.48
N GLN A 19 -2.62 19.98 -7.83
CA GLN A 19 -3.59 18.89 -7.91
C GLN A 19 -4.92 19.27 -7.24
N ALA A 20 -4.87 19.96 -6.10
CA ALA A 20 -6.02 20.49 -5.40
C ALA A 20 -6.78 21.52 -6.26
N LYS A 21 -6.06 22.45 -6.90
CA LYS A 21 -6.64 23.43 -7.83
C LYS A 21 -7.29 22.75 -9.04
N GLY A 22 -6.62 21.76 -9.64
CA GLY A 22 -7.12 21.03 -10.80
C GLY A 22 -8.41 20.24 -10.53
N GLN A 23 -8.61 19.78 -9.29
CA GLN A 23 -9.79 19.02 -8.88
C GLN A 23 -10.83 19.85 -8.11
N ASN A 24 -10.58 21.15 -7.90
CA ASN A 24 -11.42 22.04 -7.10
C ASN A 24 -11.71 21.50 -5.68
N ILE A 25 -10.66 20.99 -5.02
CA ILE A 25 -10.71 20.45 -3.65
C ILE A 25 -9.69 21.15 -2.75
N SER A 26 -9.78 20.94 -1.44
CA SER A 26 -8.78 21.47 -0.51
C SER A 26 -7.44 20.72 -0.62
N PRO A 27 -6.30 21.35 -0.26
CA PRO A 27 -5.01 20.66 -0.16
C PRO A 27 -5.04 19.44 0.76
N SER A 28 -5.80 19.50 1.85
CA SER A 28 -5.94 18.36 2.78
C SER A 28 -6.73 17.20 2.19
N GLN A 29 -7.73 17.47 1.35
CA GLN A 29 -8.44 16.44 0.59
C GLN A 29 -7.52 15.82 -0.48
N ALA A 30 -6.73 16.64 -1.19
CA ALA A 30 -5.76 16.15 -2.16
C ALA A 30 -4.71 15.25 -1.49
N ILE A 31 -4.12 15.66 -0.37
CA ILE A 31 -3.16 14.82 0.39
C ILE A 31 -3.80 13.51 0.84
N ARG A 32 -5.03 13.56 1.38
CA ARG A 32 -5.74 12.36 1.82
C ARG A 32 -5.92 11.37 0.67
N GLU A 33 -6.32 11.87 -0.49
CA GLU A 33 -6.53 11.05 -1.67
C GLU A 33 -5.21 10.47 -2.20
N MET A 34 -4.15 11.28 -2.25
CA MET A 34 -2.81 10.81 -2.63
C MET A 34 -2.31 9.71 -1.70
N VAL A 35 -2.47 9.87 -0.38
CA VAL A 35 -2.09 8.84 0.61
C VAL A 35 -2.92 7.58 0.41
N ARG A 36 -4.23 7.70 0.20
CA ARG A 36 -5.13 6.57 -0.06
C ARG A 36 -4.70 5.79 -1.31
N VAL A 37 -4.53 6.49 -2.43
CA VAL A 37 -4.13 5.87 -3.71
C VAL A 37 -2.73 5.26 -3.61
N GLY A 38 -1.78 5.96 -3.00
CA GLY A 38 -0.42 5.47 -2.83
C GLY A 38 -0.36 4.22 -1.94
N PHE A 39 -1.15 4.19 -0.86
CA PHE A 39 -1.28 3.03 0.01
C PHE A 39 -1.86 1.82 -0.73
N GLU A 40 -3.02 1.97 -1.38
CA GLU A 40 -3.65 0.86 -2.11
C GLU A 40 -2.74 0.34 -3.24
N THR A 41 -2.11 1.25 -4.00
CA THR A 41 -1.16 0.87 -5.06
C THR A 41 0.02 0.07 -4.51
N ARG A 42 0.62 0.52 -3.40
CA ARG A 42 1.76 -0.18 -2.79
C ARG A 42 1.35 -1.53 -2.22
N LEU A 43 0.18 -1.60 -1.59
CA LEU A 43 -0.38 -2.81 -1.03
C LEU A 43 -0.63 -3.87 -2.12
N GLU A 44 -1.28 -3.49 -3.23
CA GLU A 44 -1.55 -4.38 -4.37
C GLU A 44 -0.25 -4.92 -5.00
N GLN A 45 0.75 -4.06 -5.20
CA GLN A 45 2.06 -4.45 -5.73
C GLN A 45 2.74 -5.50 -4.86
N LEU A 46 2.77 -5.27 -3.54
CA LEU A 46 3.42 -6.18 -2.61
C LEU A 46 2.61 -7.48 -2.45
N TYR A 47 1.28 -7.39 -2.42
CA TYR A 47 0.40 -8.55 -2.36
C TYR A 47 0.56 -9.43 -3.60
N THR A 48 0.64 -8.85 -4.80
CA THR A 48 0.84 -9.61 -6.04
C THR A 48 2.10 -10.50 -5.97
N ARG A 49 3.19 -9.97 -5.40
CA ARG A 49 4.43 -10.72 -5.24
C ARG A 49 4.32 -11.80 -4.17
N TYR A 50 3.61 -11.52 -3.09
CA TYR A 50 3.26 -12.52 -2.08
C TYR A 50 2.39 -13.65 -2.65
N ALA A 51 1.35 -13.31 -3.42
CA ALA A 51 0.45 -14.25 -4.07
C ALA A 51 1.14 -15.15 -5.10
N ARG A 52 2.23 -14.66 -5.72
CA ARG A 52 3.10 -15.43 -6.62
C ARG A 52 4.15 -16.27 -5.88
N GLY A 53 4.17 -16.25 -4.54
CA GLY A 53 5.17 -16.94 -3.74
C GLY A 53 6.57 -16.31 -3.79
N GLU A 54 6.74 -15.12 -4.37
CA GLU A 54 8.03 -14.43 -4.39
C GLU A 54 8.40 -13.89 -3.00
N TYR A 55 7.38 -13.51 -2.22
CA TYR A 55 7.48 -12.97 -0.86
C TYR A 55 6.83 -13.90 0.15
N SER A 56 7.41 -13.98 1.35
CA SER A 56 6.71 -14.52 2.51
C SER A 56 5.78 -13.45 3.11
N LEU A 57 4.76 -13.88 3.86
CA LEU A 57 3.87 -12.99 4.59
C LEU A 57 4.63 -12.08 5.57
N GLY A 58 5.66 -12.61 6.23
CA GLY A 58 6.53 -11.80 7.10
C GLY A 58 7.35 -10.75 6.35
N ARG A 59 7.79 -11.04 5.11
CA ARG A 59 8.46 -10.05 4.26
C ARG A 59 7.50 -8.96 3.81
N LEU A 60 6.26 -9.32 3.45
CA LEU A 60 5.20 -8.36 3.14
C LEU A 60 4.95 -7.40 4.31
N ALA A 61 4.82 -7.94 5.53
CA ALA A 61 4.63 -7.15 6.75
C ALA A 61 5.78 -6.16 6.99
N LYS A 62 7.02 -6.61 6.87
CA LYS A 62 8.19 -5.75 7.00
C LYS A 62 8.20 -4.59 5.99
N GLU A 63 7.84 -4.85 4.74
CA GLU A 63 7.80 -3.84 3.66
C GLU A 63 6.70 -2.79 3.85
N LEU A 64 5.63 -3.16 4.56
CA LEU A 64 4.54 -2.25 4.93
C LEU A 64 4.78 -1.55 6.28
N GLY A 65 5.81 -1.94 7.02
CA GLY A 65 6.04 -1.44 8.38
C GLY A 65 4.97 -1.91 9.38
N LEU A 66 4.35 -3.06 9.11
CA LEU A 66 3.28 -3.65 9.91
C LEU A 66 3.76 -4.97 10.53
N THR A 67 3.05 -5.44 11.54
CA THR A 67 3.17 -6.82 12.03
C THR A 67 2.48 -7.80 11.07
N THR A 68 2.87 -9.07 11.13
CA THR A 68 2.21 -10.14 10.34
C THR A 68 0.71 -10.20 10.62
N TRP A 69 0.31 -10.02 11.89
CA TRP A 69 -1.11 -10.05 12.28
C TRP A 69 -1.89 -8.87 11.68
N GLU A 70 -1.34 -7.65 11.72
CA GLU A 70 -1.97 -6.48 11.10
C GLU A 70 -2.10 -6.65 9.58
N VAL A 71 -1.12 -7.24 8.91
CA VAL A 71 -1.22 -7.54 7.47
C VAL A 71 -2.30 -8.58 7.19
N VAL A 72 -2.38 -9.66 7.97
CA VAL A 72 -3.43 -10.66 7.79
C VAL A 72 -4.80 -10.01 7.89
N HIS A 73 -5.03 -9.22 8.93
CA HIS A 73 -6.29 -8.51 9.12
C HIS A 73 -6.60 -7.56 7.95
N LEU A 74 -5.62 -6.76 7.52
CA LEU A 74 -5.73 -5.83 6.40
C LEU A 74 -6.13 -6.53 5.09
N LEU A 75 -5.58 -7.72 4.83
CA LEU A 75 -5.85 -8.53 3.65
C LEU A 75 -7.23 -9.20 3.73
N GLU A 76 -7.60 -9.74 4.89
CA GLU A 76 -8.90 -10.36 5.13
C GLU A 76 -10.06 -9.36 4.99
N GLU A 77 -9.91 -8.13 5.51
CA GLU A 77 -10.89 -7.04 5.33
C GLU A 77 -11.13 -6.72 3.84
N ARG A 78 -10.15 -6.98 2.97
CA ARG A 78 -10.23 -6.80 1.52
C ARG A 78 -10.68 -8.06 0.78
N GLY A 79 -10.90 -9.16 1.49
CA GLY A 79 -11.21 -10.47 0.90
C GLY A 79 -10.03 -11.09 0.16
N TRP A 80 -8.80 -10.67 0.44
CA TRP A 80 -7.60 -11.20 -0.19
C TRP A 80 -7.08 -12.42 0.57
N ALA A 81 -6.71 -13.47 -0.15
CA ALA A 81 -6.26 -14.71 0.44
C ALA A 81 -4.92 -14.52 1.18
N THR A 82 -4.86 -14.98 2.43
CA THR A 82 -3.69 -14.98 3.32
C THR A 82 -3.10 -16.39 3.54
N HIS A 83 -3.78 -17.40 3.01
CA HIS A 83 -3.40 -18.81 3.09
C HIS A 83 -3.85 -19.53 1.81
N ASN A 84 -3.32 -20.75 1.57
CA ASN A 84 -3.64 -21.58 0.39
C ASN A 84 -3.37 -20.89 -0.95
N LEU A 85 -2.35 -20.02 -1.00
CA LEU A 85 -1.92 -19.43 -2.26
C LEU A 85 -1.27 -20.50 -3.14
N PRO A 86 -1.45 -20.42 -4.47
CA PRO A 86 -0.75 -21.31 -5.39
C PRO A 86 0.75 -21.17 -5.14
N THR A 87 1.38 -22.24 -4.69
CA THR A 87 2.83 -22.29 -4.56
C THR A 87 3.42 -22.07 -5.95
N ALA A 88 4.35 -21.13 -6.06
CA ALA A 88 5.11 -20.95 -7.31
C ALA A 88 5.60 -22.32 -7.78
N PRO A 89 5.52 -22.65 -9.08
CA PRO A 89 6.09 -23.89 -9.58
C PRO A 89 7.55 -23.91 -9.11
N THR A 90 7.89 -24.92 -8.33
CA THR A 90 9.26 -25.22 -7.96
C THR A 90 10.04 -25.23 -9.27
N ARG A 91 10.96 -24.27 -9.47
CA ARG A 91 11.89 -24.36 -10.59
C ARG A 91 12.69 -25.64 -10.38
N SER A 92 12.29 -26.71 -11.05
CA SER A 92 13.14 -27.86 -11.30
C SER A 92 14.36 -27.30 -12.03
N ALA A 93 15.51 -27.31 -11.34
CA ALA A 93 16.78 -26.99 -11.97
C ALA A 93 17.07 -28.04 -13.07
N PRO A 94 17.73 -27.64 -14.19
CA PRO A 94 18.16 -28.58 -15.21
C PRO A 94 19.22 -29.56 -14.69
#